data_AF-A0A9P1CF44-F1
#
_entry.id   AF-A0A9P1CF44-F1
#
_cell.length_a   1.000
_cell.length_b   1.000
_cell.length_c   1.000
_cell.angle_alpha   90.00
_cell.angle_beta   90.00
_cell.angle_gamma   90.00
#
_symmetry.space_group_name_H-M   'P 1'
#
loop_
_entity.id
_entity.type
_entity.pdbx_description
1 polymer ?
#
loop_
_entity_poly.entity_id
_entity_poly.type
_entity_poly.pdbx_seq_one_letter_code
_entity_poly.pdbx_strand_id
1 'polypeptide(L)'
;MGWSGDGLTGGTKDDGVCWSDGDFQSYARCCFSRLRELAQAPAPLWMRREISNDGAGMRRESMDQVEERLGHIYCRFRIIQGQLHTCDPQRIEVLKDGDASGEPWGQYQALSRATRLFMALDLLADLDIFVSPNIYDHESPPVPVLTKARAVFAQNLFRVPSYELIGPLLDRIRWDLDGANGAILWDDKEPRLFWRGGMRSFNRCSCDPRQAQWPQLWRNFSGLLENEGVGPCGCTRLITNVSSFELCNRARLCEIGRKHPHLVDAKLAYIPESYDSIRGMAEERGYVADYTQPSDQLRYKYLISTDGSTIDDTRIYWMLSSGSLVFKQITPLLPFGLPALQPWKHFVPVKEDFSDLVEKVEWARANNDACRAMAARASHFARRFFTEEEILHYVYRVLRHVDTG
;
A
#
# COMPACT_ATOMS: atom_id res chain seq x y z
N MET A 1 -9.17 -16.74 6.64
CA MET A 1 -8.08 -17.71 6.34
C MET A 1 -7.23 -17.12 5.22
N GLY A 2 -6.02 -16.66 5.55
CA GLY A 2 -5.02 -16.35 4.52
C GLY A 2 -4.60 -17.64 3.81
N TRP A 3 -3.84 -17.51 2.74
CA TRP A 3 -3.09 -18.61 2.14
C TRP A 3 -2.28 -19.32 3.23
N SER A 4 -2.84 -20.40 3.82
CA SER A 4 -2.17 -21.30 4.77
C SER A 4 -1.51 -22.48 4.05
N GLY A 5 -1.40 -22.40 2.73
CA GLY A 5 -0.97 -23.50 1.91
C GLY A 5 0.54 -23.50 1.76
N ASP A 6 1.19 -24.32 2.55
CA ASP A 6 2.57 -24.79 2.40
C ASP A 6 2.73 -25.67 1.13
N GLY A 7 1.79 -25.57 0.19
CA GLY A 7 1.56 -26.51 -0.91
C GLY A 7 0.97 -27.86 -0.49
N LEU A 8 0.58 -28.06 0.78
CA LEU A 8 0.18 -29.38 1.31
C LEU A 8 -1.32 -29.57 1.56
N THR A 9 -2.14 -28.51 1.52
CA THR A 9 -3.59 -28.63 1.72
C THR A 9 -4.33 -27.83 0.66
N GLY A 10 -5.01 -28.54 -0.24
CA GLY A 10 -5.88 -27.96 -1.26
C GLY A 10 -6.96 -27.09 -0.65
N GLY A 11 -7.24 -25.96 -1.29
CA GLY A 11 -8.32 -25.03 -0.94
C GLY A 11 -9.04 -24.57 -2.20
N THR A 12 -10.29 -24.16 -2.04
CA THR A 12 -11.13 -23.66 -3.14
C THR A 12 -10.68 -22.26 -3.58
N LYS A 13 -10.58 -22.04 -4.89
CA LYS A 13 -10.37 -20.73 -5.52
C LYS A 13 -11.34 -20.60 -6.70
N ASP A 14 -12.00 -19.44 -6.83
CA ASP A 14 -12.90 -19.06 -7.94
C ASP A 14 -14.01 -20.08 -8.28
N ASP A 15 -14.86 -20.44 -7.31
CA ASP A 15 -16.04 -21.32 -7.48
C ASP A 15 -15.75 -22.73 -8.05
N GLY A 16 -14.49 -23.04 -8.32
CA GLY A 16 -13.96 -24.30 -8.77
C GLY A 16 -13.24 -25.01 -7.63
N VAL A 17 -13.48 -26.31 -7.51
CA VAL A 17 -12.69 -27.13 -6.58
C VAL A 17 -11.33 -27.36 -7.21
N CYS A 18 -10.34 -26.54 -6.84
CA CYS A 18 -8.93 -26.81 -7.07
C CYS A 18 -8.52 -28.03 -6.24
N TRP A 19 -8.72 -29.23 -6.78
CA TRP A 19 -8.21 -30.46 -6.18
C TRP A 19 -6.72 -30.59 -6.47
N SER A 20 -5.90 -30.63 -5.42
CA SER A 20 -4.53 -31.11 -5.51
C SER A 20 -4.54 -32.64 -5.52
N ASP A 21 -4.81 -33.26 -6.67
CA ASP A 21 -4.52 -34.69 -6.85
C ASP A 21 -3.00 -34.97 -6.92
N GLY A 22 -2.15 -33.94 -6.70
CA GLY A 22 -0.70 -33.96 -6.86
C GLY A 22 0.01 -32.74 -6.26
N ASP A 23 1.28 -32.60 -6.64
CA ASP A 23 2.25 -31.61 -6.17
C ASP A 23 1.82 -30.12 -6.32
N PHE A 24 2.57 -29.21 -5.69
CA PHE A 24 2.33 -27.77 -5.75
C PHE A 24 2.32 -27.21 -7.19
N GLN A 25 3.06 -27.84 -8.11
CA GLN A 25 3.11 -27.42 -9.51
C GLN A 25 1.75 -27.62 -10.20
N SER A 26 1.11 -28.74 -9.92
CA SER A 26 -0.22 -29.08 -10.41
C SER A 26 -1.28 -28.11 -9.89
N TYR A 27 -1.24 -27.81 -8.58
CA TYR A 27 -2.11 -26.80 -7.96
C TYR A 27 -1.95 -25.42 -8.62
N ALA A 28 -0.70 -24.95 -8.75
CA ALA A 28 -0.41 -23.65 -9.35
C ALA A 28 -0.99 -23.54 -10.77
N ARG A 29 -0.73 -24.54 -11.63
CA ARG A 29 -1.20 -24.56 -13.02
C ARG A 29 -2.73 -24.57 -13.13
N CYS A 30 -3.42 -25.20 -12.19
CA CYS A 30 -4.88 -25.22 -12.13
C CYS A 30 -5.46 -23.87 -11.69
N CYS A 31 -5.03 -23.36 -10.54
CA CYS A 31 -5.68 -22.22 -9.88
C CYS A 31 -5.18 -20.85 -10.33
N PHE A 32 -4.12 -20.79 -11.13
CA PHE A 32 -3.51 -19.55 -11.62
C PHE A 32 -3.27 -19.60 -13.13
N SER A 33 -4.17 -20.25 -13.87
CA SER A 33 -4.12 -20.33 -15.33
C SER A 33 -4.17 -18.94 -15.97
N ARG A 34 -5.03 -18.05 -15.48
CA ARG A 34 -5.17 -16.67 -15.96
C ARG A 34 -3.92 -15.82 -15.70
N LEU A 35 -3.24 -16.01 -14.56
CA LEU A 35 -1.93 -15.38 -14.31
C LEU A 35 -0.89 -15.75 -15.40
N ARG A 36 -0.90 -16.98 -15.92
CA ARG A 36 -0.01 -17.38 -17.04
C ARG A 36 -0.34 -16.62 -18.33
N GLU A 37 -1.63 -16.43 -18.63
CA GLU A 37 -2.06 -15.63 -19.77
C GLU A 37 -1.62 -14.17 -19.63
N LEU A 38 -1.83 -13.58 -18.44
CA LEU A 38 -1.39 -12.22 -18.13
C LEU A 38 0.13 -12.08 -18.29
N ALA A 39 0.89 -13.09 -17.85
CA ALA A 39 2.34 -13.12 -17.97
C ALA A 39 2.84 -13.13 -19.44
N GLN A 40 2.04 -13.61 -20.38
CA GLN A 40 2.33 -13.58 -21.82
C GLN A 40 1.87 -12.28 -22.49
N ALA A 41 0.85 -11.62 -21.95
CA ALA A 41 0.31 -10.37 -22.50
C ALA A 41 1.20 -9.15 -22.14
N PRO A 42 1.28 -8.11 -23.00
CA PRO A 42 2.00 -6.88 -22.66
C PRO A 42 1.52 -6.26 -21.34
N ALA A 43 2.46 -5.89 -20.47
CA ALA A 43 2.11 -5.26 -19.20
C ALA A 43 1.34 -3.94 -19.43
N PRO A 44 0.27 -3.68 -18.64
CA PRO A 44 -0.43 -2.40 -18.65
C PRO A 44 0.54 -1.21 -18.55
N LEU A 45 0.21 -0.11 -19.23
CA LEU A 45 1.08 1.05 -19.32
C LEU A 45 1.48 1.61 -17.95
N TRP A 46 0.56 1.58 -16.98
CA TRP A 46 0.84 2.08 -15.64
C TRP A 46 1.89 1.21 -14.93
N MET A 47 1.81 -0.13 -15.03
CA MET A 47 2.79 -1.05 -14.44
C MET A 47 4.18 -0.80 -15.02
N ARG A 48 4.28 -0.69 -16.36
CA ARG A 48 5.56 -0.42 -17.04
C ARG A 48 6.19 0.89 -16.59
N ARG A 49 5.37 1.94 -16.45
CA ARG A 49 5.84 3.25 -15.98
C ARG A 49 6.30 3.20 -14.53
N GLU A 50 5.55 2.53 -13.66
CA GLU A 50 5.91 2.39 -12.25
C GLU A 50 7.23 1.66 -12.07
N ILE A 51 7.34 0.47 -12.66
CA ILE A 51 8.54 -0.38 -12.60
C ILE A 51 9.76 0.34 -13.18
N SER A 52 9.61 0.98 -14.34
CA SER A 52 10.71 1.72 -14.97
C SER A 52 11.17 2.92 -14.15
N ASN A 53 10.26 3.60 -13.44
CA ASN A 53 10.63 4.73 -12.59
C ASN A 53 11.35 4.27 -11.32
N ASP A 54 11.02 3.09 -10.80
CA ASP A 54 11.65 2.53 -9.60
C ASP A 54 13.09 2.07 -9.85
N GLY A 55 13.40 1.63 -11.08
CA GLY A 55 14.75 1.27 -11.52
C GLY A 55 15.58 2.39 -12.15
N ALA A 56 15.10 3.64 -12.14
CA ALA A 56 15.81 4.74 -12.80
C ALA A 56 17.15 5.06 -12.09
N GLY A 57 18.26 5.07 -12.84
CA GLY A 57 19.58 5.41 -12.30
C GLY A 57 20.32 4.26 -11.62
N MET A 58 19.96 3.02 -11.95
CA MET A 58 20.50 1.81 -11.34
C MET A 58 22.03 1.76 -11.38
N ARG A 59 22.63 1.77 -10.18
CA ARG A 59 24.02 1.35 -9.96
C ARG A 59 23.96 -0.09 -9.49
N ARG A 60 24.94 -0.90 -9.92
CA ARG A 60 25.06 -2.29 -9.50
C ARG A 60 26.44 -2.50 -8.92
N GLU A 61 26.50 -2.43 -7.59
CA GLU A 61 27.60 -3.04 -6.87
C GLU A 61 27.45 -4.57 -6.90
N SER A 62 28.50 -5.29 -6.50
CA SER A 62 28.41 -6.75 -6.36
C SER A 62 27.36 -7.11 -5.31
N MET A 63 26.40 -7.96 -5.69
CA MET A 63 25.36 -8.45 -4.78
C MET A 63 25.96 -9.13 -3.54
N ASP A 64 27.09 -9.82 -3.69
CA ASP A 64 27.80 -10.48 -2.58
C ASP A 64 28.41 -9.46 -1.60
N GLN A 65 29.07 -8.41 -2.12
CA GLN A 65 29.63 -7.33 -1.29
C GLN A 65 28.53 -6.55 -0.55
N VAL A 66 27.37 -6.40 -1.19
CA VAL A 66 26.22 -5.78 -0.55
C VAL A 66 25.59 -6.71 0.48
N GLU A 67 25.56 -8.02 0.27
CA GLU A 67 25.07 -8.99 1.27
C GLU A 67 25.93 -8.96 2.54
N GLU A 68 27.25 -8.82 2.42
CA GLU A 68 28.15 -8.67 3.58
C GLU A 68 27.86 -7.40 4.39
N ARG A 69 27.57 -6.29 3.70
CA ARG A 69 27.34 -4.98 4.33
C ARG A 69 25.91 -4.78 4.83
N LEU A 70 24.92 -5.17 4.04
CA LEU A 70 23.50 -4.86 4.23
C LEU A 70 22.63 -6.10 4.42
N GLY A 71 23.20 -7.31 4.46
CA GLY A 71 22.48 -8.56 4.71
C GLY A 71 21.89 -8.71 6.11
N HIS A 72 22.14 -7.73 6.99
CA HIS A 72 21.43 -7.57 8.27
C HIS A 72 20.18 -6.67 8.15
N ILE A 73 20.04 -5.93 7.05
CA ILE A 73 18.89 -5.06 6.77
C ILE A 73 17.98 -5.71 5.72
N TYR A 74 18.57 -6.22 4.64
CA TYR A 74 17.87 -6.76 3.49
C TYR A 74 18.08 -8.27 3.35
N CYS A 75 17.03 -8.96 2.97
CA CYS A 75 17.06 -10.40 2.76
C CYS A 75 17.29 -10.72 1.28
N ARG A 76 18.37 -11.44 0.95
CA ARG A 76 18.65 -11.84 -0.43
C ARG A 76 17.86 -13.08 -0.83
N PHE A 77 17.21 -13.02 -1.99
CA PHE A 77 16.44 -14.10 -2.61
C PHE A 77 17.17 -14.53 -3.88
N ARG A 78 17.43 -15.83 -4.01
CA ARG A 78 18.14 -16.42 -5.16
C ARG A 78 17.43 -17.66 -5.69
N ILE A 79 17.36 -17.83 -7.00
CA ILE A 79 16.97 -19.11 -7.60
C ILE A 79 18.23 -19.81 -8.08
N ILE A 80 18.60 -20.91 -7.42
CA ILE A 80 19.79 -21.70 -7.75
C ILE A 80 19.32 -23.11 -8.05
N GLN A 81 19.67 -23.63 -9.24
CA GLN A 81 19.30 -24.99 -9.65
C GLN A 81 17.79 -25.29 -9.51
N GLY A 82 16.94 -24.30 -9.82
CA GLY A 82 15.49 -24.43 -9.74
C GLY A 82 14.91 -24.41 -8.32
N GLN A 83 15.71 -24.02 -7.32
CA GLN A 83 15.27 -23.87 -5.92
C GLN A 83 15.40 -22.44 -5.44
N LEU A 84 14.39 -21.95 -4.71
CA LEU A 84 14.44 -20.64 -4.07
C LEU A 84 15.23 -20.72 -2.75
N HIS A 85 16.36 -20.04 -2.71
CA HIS A 85 17.17 -19.81 -1.51
C HIS A 85 16.92 -18.39 -0.99
N THR A 86 16.67 -18.26 0.30
CA THR A 86 16.46 -16.98 0.99
C THR A 86 17.43 -16.82 2.16
N CYS A 87 17.55 -15.61 2.71
CA CYS A 87 18.36 -15.36 3.90
C CYS A 87 17.82 -16.09 5.14
N ASP A 88 18.66 -16.20 6.17
CA ASP A 88 18.23 -16.56 7.53
C ASP A 88 17.54 -15.34 8.17
N PRO A 89 16.24 -15.38 8.46
CA PRO A 89 15.52 -14.23 9.01
C PRO A 89 16.05 -13.77 10.37
N GLN A 90 16.71 -14.64 11.14
CA GLN A 90 17.29 -14.26 12.44
C GLN A 90 18.47 -13.29 12.31
N ARG A 91 19.05 -13.17 11.11
CA ARG A 91 20.12 -12.21 10.81
C ARG A 91 19.59 -10.82 10.47
N ILE A 92 18.29 -10.70 10.21
CA ILE A 92 17.67 -9.45 9.77
C ILE A 92 17.17 -8.66 10.98
N GLU A 93 17.62 -7.42 11.12
CA GLU A 93 17.44 -6.61 12.33
C GLU A 93 15.98 -6.33 12.73
N VAL A 94 15.08 -6.28 11.76
CA VAL A 94 13.65 -6.05 12.01
C VAL A 94 12.85 -7.35 12.14
N LEU A 95 13.45 -8.49 11.78
CA LEU A 95 12.84 -9.82 11.91
C LEU A 95 13.34 -10.56 13.16
N LYS A 96 14.53 -10.24 13.66
CA LYS A 96 15.03 -10.74 14.95
C LYS A 96 14.11 -10.28 16.08
N ASP A 97 14.02 -11.10 17.12
CA ASP A 97 13.20 -10.86 18.31
C ASP A 97 11.67 -10.83 18.09
N GLY A 98 11.20 -11.43 17.00
CA GLY A 98 9.81 -11.90 16.89
C GLY A 98 8.78 -10.87 16.46
N ASP A 99 9.15 -9.93 15.58
CA ASP A 99 8.27 -8.99 14.84
C ASP A 99 6.90 -8.77 15.51
N ALA A 100 6.84 -7.89 16.51
CA ALA A 100 5.62 -7.62 17.25
C ALA A 100 4.45 -7.11 16.37
N SER A 101 4.72 -6.70 15.13
CA SER A 101 3.70 -6.28 14.16
C SER A 101 3.25 -7.40 13.22
N GLY A 102 4.07 -8.42 13.02
CA GLY A 102 3.89 -9.49 12.03
C GLY A 102 4.03 -9.06 10.56
N GLU A 103 4.24 -7.76 10.30
CA GLU A 103 4.22 -7.16 8.97
C GLU A 103 5.51 -7.44 8.18
N PRO A 104 6.72 -7.13 8.68
CA PRO A 104 7.98 -7.60 8.12
C PRO A 104 7.99 -9.10 7.78
N TRP A 105 7.54 -9.94 8.72
CA TRP A 105 7.49 -11.39 8.51
C TRP A 105 6.47 -11.77 7.43
N GLY A 106 5.29 -11.15 7.46
CA GLY A 106 4.26 -11.29 6.44
C GLY A 106 4.80 -11.01 5.04
N GLN A 107 5.54 -9.91 4.86
CA GLN A 107 6.12 -9.50 3.59
C GLN A 107 7.12 -10.52 3.05
N TYR A 108 8.04 -10.97 3.90
CA TYR A 108 9.01 -12.00 3.56
C TYR A 108 8.33 -13.29 3.09
N GLN A 109 7.32 -13.76 3.83
CA GLN A 109 6.60 -14.97 3.48
C GLN A 109 5.78 -14.81 2.19
N ALA A 110 5.10 -13.67 2.02
CA ALA A 110 4.27 -13.42 0.85
C ALA A 110 5.08 -13.39 -0.45
N LEU A 111 6.22 -12.71 -0.44
CA LEU A 111 7.13 -12.70 -1.60
C LEU A 111 7.75 -14.09 -1.84
N SER A 112 8.13 -14.82 -0.78
CA SER A 112 8.63 -16.19 -0.92
C SER A 112 7.59 -17.11 -1.59
N ARG A 113 6.31 -16.98 -1.21
CA ARG A 113 5.21 -17.75 -1.81
C ARG A 113 4.95 -17.33 -3.27
N ALA A 114 4.89 -16.03 -3.55
CA ALA A 114 4.70 -15.53 -4.91
C ALA A 114 5.83 -16.00 -5.84
N THR A 115 7.09 -15.93 -5.41
CA THR A 115 8.24 -16.42 -6.18
C THR A 115 8.13 -17.92 -6.48
N ARG A 116 7.80 -18.75 -5.48
CA ARG A 116 7.56 -20.19 -5.69
C ARG A 116 6.40 -20.46 -6.65
N LEU A 117 5.33 -19.67 -6.57
CA LEU A 117 4.21 -19.76 -7.51
C LEU A 117 4.69 -19.48 -8.95
N PHE A 118 5.48 -18.43 -9.16
CA PHE A 118 6.01 -18.13 -10.50
C PHE A 118 6.95 -19.22 -11.03
N MET A 119 7.77 -19.82 -10.16
CA MET A 119 8.62 -20.97 -10.52
C MET A 119 7.76 -22.18 -10.93
N ALA A 120 6.73 -22.50 -10.15
CA ALA A 120 5.81 -23.60 -10.43
C ALA A 120 5.01 -23.41 -11.74
N LEU A 121 4.78 -22.16 -12.15
CA LEU A 121 4.12 -21.81 -13.41
C LEU A 121 5.10 -21.71 -14.60
N ASP A 122 6.38 -22.03 -14.39
CA ASP A 122 7.46 -21.90 -15.39
C ASP A 122 7.62 -20.45 -15.90
N LEU A 123 7.29 -19.46 -15.05
CA LEU A 123 7.35 -18.03 -15.38
C LEU A 123 8.65 -17.36 -14.97
N LEU A 124 9.34 -17.90 -13.95
CA LEU A 124 10.57 -17.34 -13.37
C LEU A 124 11.58 -18.46 -13.12
N ALA A 125 12.67 -18.45 -13.89
CA ALA A 125 13.70 -19.51 -13.87
C ALA A 125 14.99 -19.08 -13.13
N ASP A 126 15.25 -17.78 -13.06
CA ASP A 126 16.37 -17.17 -12.36
C ASP A 126 15.89 -15.94 -11.61
N LEU A 127 16.57 -15.62 -10.51
CA LEU A 127 16.35 -14.45 -9.68
C LEU A 127 17.56 -14.26 -8.78
N ASP A 128 18.07 -13.04 -8.68
CA ASP A 128 18.99 -12.62 -7.63
C ASP A 128 18.64 -11.19 -7.21
N ILE A 129 18.00 -11.04 -6.05
CA ILE A 129 17.43 -9.77 -5.61
C ILE A 129 17.42 -9.65 -4.10
N PHE A 130 17.52 -8.42 -3.60
CA PHE A 130 17.26 -8.12 -2.19
C PHE A 130 15.79 -7.79 -1.94
N VAL A 131 15.30 -8.18 -0.77
CA VAL A 131 13.96 -7.89 -0.28
C VAL A 131 14.09 -7.11 1.01
N SER A 132 13.48 -5.93 1.05
CA SER A 132 13.37 -5.12 2.25
C SER A 132 12.22 -5.63 3.13
N PRO A 133 12.51 -5.94 4.40
CA PRO A 133 11.49 -6.23 5.42
C PRO A 133 10.90 -4.93 6.01
N ASN A 134 11.40 -3.75 5.63
CA ASN A 134 10.94 -2.49 6.17
C ASN A 134 9.55 -2.13 5.65
N ILE A 135 8.80 -1.40 6.48
CA ILE A 135 7.46 -0.89 6.14
C ILE A 135 7.54 0.10 4.97
N TYR A 136 8.64 0.83 4.87
CA TYR A 136 9.03 1.65 3.72
C TYR A 136 10.55 1.88 3.77
N ASP A 137 11.14 2.21 2.62
CA ASP A 137 12.55 2.58 2.52
C ASP A 137 12.72 4.01 1.99
N HIS A 138 13.72 4.71 2.48
CA HIS A 138 13.99 6.10 2.08
C HIS A 138 15.47 6.34 1.72
N GLU A 139 16.32 5.32 1.90
CA GLU A 139 17.70 5.32 1.44
C GLU A 139 17.78 4.66 0.06
N SER A 140 18.75 5.06 -0.77
CA SER A 140 18.95 4.49 -2.09
C SER A 140 20.02 3.39 -2.03
N PRO A 141 19.65 2.10 -1.97
CA PRO A 141 20.62 1.00 -1.97
C PRO A 141 21.43 0.97 -3.29
N PRO A 142 22.66 0.46 -3.26
CA PRO A 142 23.51 0.36 -4.46
C PRO A 142 23.20 -0.85 -5.35
N VAL A 143 22.07 -1.52 -5.09
CA VAL A 143 21.54 -2.70 -5.79
C VAL A 143 20.01 -2.63 -5.79
N PRO A 144 19.33 -3.32 -6.71
CA PRO A 144 17.88 -3.47 -6.67
C PRO A 144 17.38 -4.13 -5.38
N VAL A 145 16.44 -3.46 -4.71
CA VAL A 145 15.76 -3.98 -3.53
C VAL A 145 14.24 -3.91 -3.74
N LEU A 146 13.53 -5.00 -3.49
CA LEU A 146 12.07 -4.98 -3.40
C LEU A 146 11.64 -4.32 -2.09
N THR A 147 10.69 -3.39 -2.15
CA THR A 147 10.18 -2.72 -0.96
C THR A 147 8.66 -2.55 -1.02
N LYS A 148 8.00 -2.44 0.13
CA LYS A 148 6.57 -2.16 0.20
C LYS A 148 6.22 -0.72 -0.24
N ALA A 149 7.09 0.22 0.10
CA ALA A 149 7.03 1.60 -0.35
C ALA A 149 8.38 2.27 -0.31
N ARG A 150 8.50 3.35 -1.08
CA ARG A 150 9.69 4.19 -1.03
C ARG A 150 9.38 5.66 -0.89
N ALA A 151 10.32 6.40 -0.33
CA ALA A 151 10.31 7.85 -0.45
C ALA A 151 10.49 8.28 -1.92
N VAL A 152 9.86 9.38 -2.32
CA VAL A 152 9.92 9.95 -3.69
C VAL A 152 11.34 10.26 -4.14
N PHE A 153 12.28 10.45 -3.22
CA PHE A 153 13.68 10.77 -3.49
C PHE A 153 14.61 9.56 -3.44
N ALA A 154 14.10 8.38 -3.07
CA ALA A 154 14.89 7.16 -3.01
C ALA A 154 14.80 6.36 -4.32
N GLN A 155 15.92 5.81 -4.77
CA GLN A 155 16.08 5.04 -6.01
C GLN A 155 16.47 3.59 -5.73
N ASN A 156 16.47 2.74 -6.78
CA ASN A 156 16.80 1.30 -6.73
C ASN A 156 15.86 0.47 -5.84
N LEU A 157 14.68 1.03 -5.57
CA LEU A 157 13.67 0.46 -4.72
C LEU A 157 12.45 0.13 -5.58
N PHE A 158 12.25 -1.16 -5.85
CA PHE A 158 11.15 -1.66 -6.64
C PHE A 158 9.97 -1.95 -5.74
N ARG A 159 8.90 -1.16 -5.90
CA ARG A 159 7.75 -1.31 -5.03
C ARG A 159 6.97 -2.56 -5.37
N VAL A 160 6.63 -3.29 -4.33
CA VAL A 160 5.75 -4.45 -4.35
C VAL A 160 4.57 -4.22 -3.41
N PRO A 161 3.42 -4.85 -3.65
CA PRO A 161 2.28 -4.79 -2.75
C PRO A 161 2.66 -5.30 -1.35
N SER A 162 1.95 -4.80 -0.34
CA SER A 162 2.07 -5.37 1.01
C SER A 162 1.57 -6.80 1.06
N TYR A 163 2.05 -7.54 2.04
CA TYR A 163 1.79 -8.96 2.18
C TYR A 163 0.30 -9.31 2.22
N GLU A 164 -0.54 -8.42 2.75
CA GLU A 164 -1.99 -8.62 2.78
C GLU A 164 -2.61 -8.62 1.38
N LEU A 165 -2.02 -7.88 0.44
CA LEU A 165 -2.49 -7.76 -0.94
C LEU A 165 -1.97 -8.89 -1.84
N ILE A 166 -0.86 -9.53 -1.48
CA ILE A 166 -0.35 -10.72 -2.17
C ILE A 166 -1.16 -11.95 -1.69
N GLY A 167 -2.42 -11.98 -2.12
CA GLY A 167 -3.41 -13.01 -1.78
C GLY A 167 -4.84 -12.49 -1.94
N PRO A 168 -5.85 -13.25 -1.47
CA PRO A 168 -7.25 -12.97 -1.79
C PRO A 168 -7.90 -11.92 -0.88
N LEU A 169 -7.15 -11.17 -0.07
CA LEU A 169 -7.76 -10.22 0.88
C LEU A 169 -8.61 -9.18 0.16
N LEU A 170 -8.03 -8.51 -0.84
CA LEU A 170 -8.70 -7.41 -1.51
C LEU A 170 -9.93 -7.88 -2.29
N ASP A 171 -9.85 -9.05 -2.92
CA ASP A 171 -10.99 -9.66 -3.62
C ASP A 171 -12.10 -10.06 -2.65
N ARG A 172 -11.78 -10.60 -1.46
CA ARG A 172 -12.77 -10.86 -0.40
C ARG A 172 -13.44 -9.59 0.09
N ILE A 173 -12.66 -8.56 0.41
CA ILE A 173 -13.22 -7.27 0.81
C ILE A 173 -14.14 -6.76 -0.29
N ARG A 174 -13.70 -6.80 -1.56
CA ARG A 174 -14.53 -6.35 -2.68
C ARG A 174 -15.83 -7.15 -2.80
N TRP A 175 -15.80 -8.47 -2.63
CA TRP A 175 -17.00 -9.30 -2.65
C TRP A 175 -18.02 -8.84 -1.59
N ASP A 176 -17.56 -8.61 -0.36
CA ASP A 176 -18.40 -8.11 0.73
C ASP A 176 -18.95 -6.71 0.40
N LEU A 177 -18.11 -5.84 -0.16
CA LEU A 177 -18.50 -4.51 -0.57
C LEU A 177 -19.49 -4.51 -1.73
N ASP A 178 -19.38 -5.42 -2.70
CA ASP A 178 -20.27 -5.49 -3.86
C ASP A 178 -21.68 -5.93 -3.43
N GLY A 179 -21.77 -6.87 -2.48
CA GLY A 179 -23.04 -7.23 -1.83
C GLY A 179 -23.71 -6.04 -1.12
N ALA A 180 -22.92 -5.20 -0.45
CA ALA A 180 -23.42 -4.00 0.23
C ALA A 180 -23.69 -2.81 -0.72
N ASN A 181 -22.84 -2.58 -1.72
CA ASN A 181 -22.94 -1.47 -2.69
C ASN A 181 -24.13 -1.63 -3.62
N GLY A 182 -24.55 -2.87 -3.94
CA GLY A 182 -25.80 -3.11 -4.65
C GLY A 182 -27.02 -2.49 -3.96
N ALA A 183 -26.93 -2.19 -2.66
CA ALA A 183 -28.01 -1.62 -1.85
C ALA A 183 -27.91 -0.10 -1.61
N ILE A 184 -26.77 0.57 -1.89
CA ILE A 184 -26.56 2.00 -1.55
C ILE A 184 -26.20 2.80 -2.80
N LEU A 185 -27.17 3.56 -3.34
CA LEU A 185 -26.95 4.42 -4.50
C LEU A 185 -26.16 5.68 -4.11
N TRP A 186 -25.46 6.28 -5.09
CA TRP A 186 -24.68 7.50 -4.87
C TRP A 186 -25.50 8.65 -4.25
N ASP A 187 -26.76 8.78 -4.65
CA ASP A 187 -27.63 9.87 -4.23
C ASP A 187 -28.18 9.66 -2.80
N ASP A 188 -28.15 8.43 -2.28
CA ASP A 188 -28.54 8.08 -0.91
C ASP A 188 -27.38 8.23 0.10
N LYS A 189 -26.15 8.35 -0.40
CA LYS A 189 -24.96 8.51 0.45
C LYS A 189 -24.94 9.88 1.14
N GLU A 190 -24.52 9.90 2.39
CA GLU A 190 -24.34 11.11 3.19
C GLU A 190 -23.21 11.99 2.61
N PRO A 191 -23.43 13.28 2.33
CA PRO A 191 -22.44 14.19 1.73
C PRO A 191 -21.42 14.71 2.75
N ARG A 192 -20.85 13.80 3.53
CA ARG A 192 -19.87 14.04 4.59
C ARG A 192 -18.65 13.16 4.37
N LEU A 193 -17.47 13.68 4.71
CA LEU A 193 -16.22 12.92 4.64
C LEU A 193 -16.05 12.06 5.89
N PHE A 194 -15.70 10.79 5.72
CA PHE A 194 -15.63 9.84 6.82
C PHE A 194 -14.24 9.23 6.99
N TRP A 195 -13.86 9.03 8.25
CA TRP A 195 -12.67 8.27 8.63
C TRP A 195 -12.80 7.58 9.99
N ARG A 196 -12.35 6.33 10.06
CA ARG A 196 -12.09 5.58 11.29
C ARG A 196 -10.77 4.85 11.19
N GLY A 197 -9.88 5.04 12.16
CA GLY A 197 -8.60 4.36 12.19
C GLY A 197 -7.91 4.38 13.55
N GLY A 198 -6.88 3.56 13.71
CA GLY A 198 -6.14 3.50 14.98
C GLY A 198 -5.16 4.67 15.16
N MET A 199 -4.79 4.98 16.39
CA MET A 199 -3.65 5.87 16.65
C MET A 199 -2.34 5.18 16.24
N ARG A 200 -1.45 5.97 15.62
CA ARG A 200 -0.12 5.57 15.16
C ARG A 200 0.81 6.77 15.25
N SER A 201 2.11 6.51 15.37
CA SER A 201 3.20 7.45 15.00
C SER A 201 2.99 7.97 13.56
N PHE A 202 3.83 8.89 13.13
CA PHE A 202 3.80 9.40 11.75
C PHE A 202 5.22 9.67 11.27
N ASN A 203 5.39 9.78 9.96
CA ASN A 203 6.67 10.09 9.35
C ASN A 203 6.68 11.56 8.93
N ARG A 204 7.81 12.23 9.13
CA ARG A 204 8.07 13.56 8.59
C ARG A 204 9.26 13.44 7.67
N CYS A 205 9.05 13.72 6.39
CA CYS A 205 10.14 13.72 5.42
C CYS A 205 10.42 15.14 4.94
N SER A 206 11.68 15.42 4.66
CA SER A 206 12.16 16.64 4.01
C SER A 206 12.96 16.26 2.79
N CYS A 207 12.88 17.03 1.71
CA CYS A 207 13.74 16.87 0.55
C CYS A 207 13.67 18.11 -0.35
N ASP A 208 14.78 18.46 -0.99
CA ASP A 208 14.79 19.46 -2.07
C ASP A 208 13.84 18.99 -3.20
N PRO A 209 12.85 19.80 -3.62
CA PRO A 209 11.94 19.43 -4.70
C PRO A 209 12.63 19.05 -6.01
N ARG A 210 13.86 19.53 -6.24
CA ARG A 210 14.68 19.15 -7.42
C ARG A 210 15.25 17.73 -7.35
N GLN A 211 15.37 17.18 -6.15
CA GLN A 211 15.82 15.80 -5.91
C GLN A 211 14.65 14.83 -5.77
N ALA A 212 13.46 15.31 -5.41
CA ALA A 212 12.26 14.51 -5.32
C ALA A 212 11.81 14.01 -6.71
N GLN A 213 11.74 12.69 -6.89
CA GLN A 213 11.38 12.05 -8.14
C GLN A 213 9.91 11.67 -8.14
N TRP A 214 9.06 12.69 -8.09
CA TRP A 214 7.61 12.50 -8.12
C TRP A 214 7.18 11.75 -9.40
N PRO A 215 6.22 10.80 -9.28
CA PRO A 215 5.60 10.18 -10.43
C PRO A 215 5.10 11.24 -11.40
N GLN A 216 5.18 10.97 -12.70
CA GLN A 216 4.81 11.94 -13.74
C GLN A 216 3.41 12.54 -13.52
N LEU A 217 2.44 11.70 -13.13
CA LEU A 217 1.07 12.13 -12.87
C LEU A 217 0.93 13.03 -11.62
N TRP A 218 1.95 13.05 -10.76
CA TRP A 218 1.97 13.70 -9.46
C TRP A 218 2.95 14.89 -9.40
N ARG A 219 3.73 15.17 -10.47
CA ARG A 219 4.80 16.19 -10.48
C ARG A 219 4.35 17.59 -10.09
N ASN A 220 3.11 17.98 -10.40
CA ASN A 220 2.58 19.31 -10.07
C ASN A 220 2.01 19.41 -8.64
N PHE A 221 2.16 18.37 -7.83
CA PHE A 221 1.59 18.30 -6.48
C PHE A 221 2.66 18.30 -5.38
N SER A 222 3.92 18.63 -5.71
CA SER A 222 4.99 18.76 -4.72
C SER A 222 4.67 19.84 -3.67
N GLY A 223 4.02 20.95 -4.08
CA GLY A 223 3.51 22.01 -3.19
C GLY A 223 2.37 21.59 -2.25
N LEU A 224 2.02 20.30 -2.19
CA LEU A 224 1.10 19.74 -1.21
C LEU A 224 1.80 19.17 0.05
N LEU A 225 3.13 19.18 0.08
CA LEU A 225 3.92 18.76 1.24
C LEU A 225 3.99 19.86 2.30
N GLU A 226 3.97 19.49 3.58
CA GLU A 226 4.06 20.44 4.70
C GLU A 226 5.48 21.04 4.80
N ASN A 227 6.50 20.29 4.37
CA ASN A 227 7.90 20.72 4.38
C ASN A 227 8.55 20.50 3.01
N GLU A 228 8.27 21.35 2.01
CA GLU A 228 9.24 21.58 0.94
C GLU A 228 10.42 22.39 1.52
N GLY A 229 11.25 21.70 2.31
CA GLY A 229 12.37 22.28 3.03
C GLY A 229 13.65 22.29 2.20
N VAL A 230 14.42 23.37 2.34
CA VAL A 230 15.84 23.42 1.95
C VAL A 230 16.62 22.57 2.95
N GLY A 231 16.87 21.29 2.64
CA GLY A 231 17.55 20.37 3.54
C GLY A 231 17.83 19.01 2.88
N PRO A 232 18.66 18.15 3.52
CA PRO A 232 18.96 16.83 2.99
C PRO A 232 17.68 15.98 2.90
N CYS A 233 17.61 15.15 1.86
CA CYS A 233 16.47 14.25 1.65
C CYS A 233 16.50 13.13 2.68
N GLY A 234 15.43 12.99 3.47
CA GLY A 234 15.34 12.01 4.54
C GLY A 234 13.96 11.96 5.19
N CYS A 235 13.68 10.86 5.87
CA CYS A 235 12.43 10.65 6.61
C CYS A 235 12.74 10.30 8.06
N THR A 236 12.05 10.96 8.99
CA THR A 236 12.15 10.69 10.41
C THR A 236 10.81 10.21 10.93
N ARG A 237 10.81 9.04 11.57
CA ARG A 237 9.64 8.55 12.32
C ARG A 237 9.50 9.35 13.62
N LEU A 238 8.33 9.95 13.84
CA LEU A 238 8.01 10.69 15.05
C LEU A 238 7.04 9.88 15.92
N ILE A 239 7.42 9.69 17.18
CA ILE A 239 6.58 9.01 18.17
C ILE A 239 5.46 9.96 18.59
N THR A 240 4.22 9.51 18.50
CA THR A 240 3.07 10.26 19.02
C THR A 240 3.00 10.11 20.52
N ASN A 241 3.13 11.23 21.22
CA ASN A 241 3.01 11.35 22.67
C ASN A 241 2.35 12.71 22.97
N VAL A 242 2.26 13.09 24.24
CA VAL A 242 1.63 14.34 24.68
C VAL A 242 2.19 15.59 23.98
N SER A 243 3.50 15.66 23.70
CA SER A 243 4.12 16.85 23.10
C SER A 243 4.02 16.89 21.57
N SER A 244 3.84 15.73 20.92
CA SER A 244 3.76 15.61 19.45
C SER A 244 2.35 15.32 18.94
N PHE A 245 1.35 15.23 19.83
CA PHE A 245 -0.02 14.82 19.48
C PHE A 245 -0.63 15.69 18.37
N GLU A 246 -0.50 17.02 18.47
CA GLU A 246 -1.03 17.97 17.48
C GLU A 246 -0.31 17.94 16.12
N LEU A 247 0.91 17.37 16.10
CA LEU A 247 1.66 17.18 14.86
C LEU A 247 1.24 15.90 14.15
N CYS A 248 0.58 14.97 14.84
CA CYS A 248 0.11 13.73 14.24
C CYS A 248 -1.03 13.99 13.27
N ASN A 249 -0.85 13.55 12.03
CA ASN A 249 -1.84 13.68 10.95
C ASN A 249 -3.22 13.11 11.32
N ARG A 250 -3.28 11.97 12.02
CA ARG A 250 -4.57 11.40 12.47
C ARG A 250 -5.25 12.22 13.55
N ALA A 251 -4.48 12.86 14.43
CA ALA A 251 -5.01 13.79 15.44
C ALA A 251 -5.51 15.10 14.79
N ARG A 252 -4.75 15.65 13.83
CA ARG A 252 -5.17 16.82 13.03
C ARG A 252 -6.48 16.56 12.30
N LEU A 253 -6.62 15.38 11.68
CA LEU A 253 -7.85 14.97 11.00
C LEU A 253 -9.04 14.88 11.97
N CYS A 254 -8.85 14.32 13.17
CA CYS A 254 -9.88 14.28 14.21
C CYS A 254 -10.26 15.68 14.71
N GLU A 255 -9.30 16.59 14.84
CA GLU A 255 -9.53 17.98 15.23
C GLU A 255 -10.36 18.72 14.16
N ILE A 256 -10.07 18.51 12.87
CA ILE A 256 -10.89 19.03 11.76
C ILE A 256 -12.31 18.48 11.87
N GLY A 257 -12.47 17.18 12.12
CA GLY A 257 -13.79 16.55 12.34
C GLY A 257 -14.55 17.14 13.54
N ARG A 258 -13.84 17.49 14.62
CA ARG A 258 -14.44 18.15 15.79
C ARG A 258 -14.90 19.58 15.48
N LYS A 259 -14.10 20.33 14.71
CA LYS A 259 -14.41 21.73 14.33
C LYS A 259 -15.47 21.83 13.23
N HIS A 260 -15.53 20.86 12.32
CA HIS A 260 -16.43 20.86 11.16
C HIS A 260 -17.27 19.57 11.08
N PRO A 261 -18.08 19.23 12.11
CA PRO A 261 -18.78 17.95 12.19
C PRO A 261 -19.85 17.74 11.10
N HIS A 262 -20.27 18.82 10.44
CA HIS A 262 -21.19 18.82 9.30
C HIS A 262 -20.49 18.52 7.96
N LEU A 263 -19.15 18.58 7.90
CA LEU A 263 -18.34 18.28 6.71
C LEU A 263 -17.47 17.02 6.89
N VAL A 264 -16.97 16.78 8.10
CA VAL A 264 -16.00 15.73 8.38
C VAL A 264 -16.40 14.95 9.64
N ASP A 265 -16.48 13.65 9.51
CA ASP A 265 -16.66 12.67 10.58
C ASP A 265 -15.41 11.78 10.67
N ALA A 266 -14.41 12.25 11.40
CA ALA A 266 -13.14 11.55 11.58
C ALA A 266 -12.89 11.28 13.07
N LYS A 267 -12.65 10.01 13.41
CA LYS A 267 -12.41 9.55 14.79
C LYS A 267 -11.41 8.40 14.84
N LEU A 268 -10.73 8.30 15.98
CA LEU A 268 -9.88 7.18 16.35
C LEU A 268 -10.75 6.00 16.79
N ALA A 269 -10.65 4.89 16.06
CA ALA A 269 -11.37 3.65 16.38
C ALA A 269 -10.67 2.81 17.46
N TYR A 270 -9.37 3.04 17.67
CA TYR A 270 -8.56 2.31 18.63
C TYR A 270 -7.29 3.08 18.97
N ILE A 271 -6.87 3.03 20.23
CA ILE A 271 -5.60 3.60 20.71
C ILE A 271 -4.82 2.45 21.37
N PRO A 272 -3.70 1.99 20.77
CA PRO A 272 -2.88 0.94 21.36
C PRO A 272 -2.32 1.34 22.72
N GLU A 273 -2.02 0.35 23.57
CA GLU A 273 -1.43 0.58 24.90
C GLU A 273 -0.12 1.37 24.85
N SER A 274 0.68 1.21 23.79
CA SER A 274 1.89 2.00 23.58
C SER A 274 1.65 3.51 23.41
N TYR A 275 0.39 3.94 23.24
CA TYR A 275 -0.04 5.34 23.16
C TYR A 275 -0.93 5.75 24.34
N ASP A 276 -0.89 5.03 25.46
CA ASP A 276 -1.77 5.29 26.61
C ASP A 276 -1.65 6.73 27.16
N SER A 277 -0.44 7.32 27.08
CA SER A 277 -0.17 8.70 27.48
C SER A 277 -1.04 9.77 26.80
N ILE A 278 -1.63 9.47 25.62
CA ILE A 278 -2.52 10.40 24.90
C ILE A 278 -3.99 10.01 24.97
N ARG A 279 -4.34 8.88 25.60
CA ARG A 279 -5.70 8.32 25.60
C ARG A 279 -6.70 9.29 26.21
N GLY A 280 -6.45 9.73 27.44
CA GLY A 280 -7.33 10.67 28.14
C GLY A 280 -7.52 11.97 27.34
N MET A 281 -6.44 12.51 26.77
CA MET A 281 -6.52 13.71 25.92
C MET A 281 -7.38 13.49 24.67
N ALA A 282 -7.25 12.33 24.00
CA ALA A 282 -8.05 12.00 22.83
C ALA A 282 -9.54 11.83 23.19
N GLU A 283 -9.83 11.21 24.34
CA GLU A 283 -11.19 11.01 24.85
C GLU A 283 -11.86 12.33 25.26
N GLU A 284 -11.17 13.17 26.03
CA GLU A 284 -11.65 14.49 26.45
C GLU A 284 -11.99 15.41 25.28
N ARG A 285 -11.22 15.31 24.18
CA ARG A 285 -11.47 16.06 22.95
C ARG A 285 -12.54 15.44 22.06
N GLY A 286 -13.07 14.29 22.46
CA GLY A 286 -14.05 13.52 21.70
C GLY A 286 -13.50 12.98 20.39
N TYR A 287 -12.21 12.65 20.31
CA TYR A 287 -11.60 12.09 19.09
C TYR A 287 -11.86 10.59 18.93
N VAL A 288 -12.37 9.90 19.95
CA VAL A 288 -12.55 8.45 19.94
C VAL A 288 -13.99 8.08 19.54
N ALA A 289 -14.15 7.00 18.78
CA ALA A 289 -15.44 6.38 18.46
C ALA A 289 -15.26 4.89 18.19
N ASP A 290 -16.35 4.13 18.07
CA ASP A 290 -16.27 2.71 17.75
C ASP A 290 -15.72 2.45 16.35
N TYR A 291 -15.17 1.24 16.17
CA TYR A 291 -14.78 0.74 14.87
C TYR A 291 -15.99 0.65 13.92
N THR A 292 -15.77 0.96 12.65
CA THR A 292 -16.80 0.88 11.60
C THR A 292 -16.31 -0.02 10.49
N GLN A 293 -17.08 -1.09 10.20
CA GLN A 293 -16.76 -2.04 9.14
C GLN A 293 -16.73 -1.36 7.78
N PRO A 294 -15.89 -1.79 6.81
CA PRO A 294 -15.82 -1.18 5.48
C PRO A 294 -17.18 -1.04 4.79
N SER A 295 -18.08 -2.02 4.93
CA SER A 295 -19.45 -1.98 4.38
C SER A 295 -20.29 -0.82 4.93
N ASP A 296 -20.16 -0.51 6.22
CA ASP A 296 -20.93 0.56 6.87
C ASP A 296 -20.39 1.94 6.46
N GLN A 297 -19.12 2.03 6.06
CA GLN A 297 -18.53 3.28 5.57
C GLN A 297 -19.08 3.67 4.19
N LEU A 298 -19.65 2.71 3.44
CA LEU A 298 -20.23 2.94 2.12
C LEU A 298 -21.40 3.93 2.13
N ARG A 299 -22.00 4.20 3.30
CA ARG A 299 -23.06 5.21 3.41
C ARG A 299 -22.56 6.65 3.23
N TYR A 300 -21.25 6.90 3.24
CA TYR A 300 -20.68 8.23 3.09
C TYR A 300 -20.20 8.45 1.65
N LYS A 301 -20.48 9.64 1.09
CA LYS A 301 -20.01 10.01 -0.27
C LYS A 301 -18.49 10.13 -0.33
N TYR A 302 -17.83 10.52 0.76
CA TYR A 302 -16.39 10.79 0.76
C TYR A 302 -15.67 9.96 1.81
N LEU A 303 -14.59 9.29 1.41
CA LEU A 303 -13.72 8.51 2.26
C LEU A 303 -12.30 9.06 2.17
N ILE A 304 -11.57 9.17 3.28
CA ILE A 304 -10.19 9.64 3.25
C ILE A 304 -9.19 8.55 3.61
N SER A 305 -8.14 8.44 2.80
CA SER A 305 -6.94 7.66 3.07
C SER A 305 -5.87 8.57 3.66
N THR A 306 -5.39 8.22 4.85
CA THR A 306 -4.36 8.93 5.61
C THR A 306 -3.32 7.97 6.13
N ASP A 307 -2.07 8.37 6.02
CA ASP A 307 -0.93 7.57 6.44
C ASP A 307 -0.84 7.57 7.98
N GLY A 308 0.00 6.69 8.52
CA GLY A 308 0.33 6.63 9.93
C GLY A 308 1.83 6.40 10.10
N SER A 309 2.19 5.53 11.05
CA SER A 309 3.58 5.13 11.27
C SER A 309 4.08 4.32 10.09
N THR A 310 3.14 3.63 9.46
CA THR A 310 3.22 3.00 8.16
C THR A 310 2.54 3.90 7.13
N ILE A 311 2.82 3.64 5.87
CA ILE A 311 1.99 4.10 4.74
C ILE A 311 0.57 3.53 4.83
N ASP A 312 -0.43 4.21 4.24
CA ASP A 312 -1.72 3.56 3.95
C ASP A 312 -1.66 2.82 2.62
N ASP A 313 -1.58 1.50 2.72
CA ASP A 313 -1.23 0.60 1.62
C ASP A 313 -2.14 -0.64 1.57
N THR A 314 -3.28 -0.58 2.25
CA THR A 314 -4.34 -1.59 2.16
C THR A 314 -5.71 -0.93 2.06
N ARG A 315 -5.94 0.15 2.84
CA ARG A 315 -7.26 0.79 2.91
C ARG A 315 -7.63 1.48 1.61
N ILE A 316 -6.69 2.20 1.01
CA ILE A 316 -6.94 2.95 -0.22
C ILE A 316 -7.49 2.05 -1.34
N TYR A 317 -7.02 0.81 -1.47
CA TYR A 317 -7.42 -0.06 -2.57
C TYR A 317 -8.88 -0.50 -2.52
N TRP A 318 -9.39 -0.86 -1.34
CA TRP A 318 -10.81 -1.16 -1.20
C TRP A 318 -11.65 0.11 -1.26
N MET A 319 -11.15 1.24 -0.74
CA MET A 319 -11.84 2.52 -0.83
C MET A 319 -12.08 2.94 -2.28
N LEU A 320 -11.14 2.68 -3.20
CA LEU A 320 -11.35 2.94 -4.62
C LEU A 320 -12.49 2.10 -5.20
N SER A 321 -12.75 0.91 -4.67
CA SER A 321 -13.85 0.02 -5.08
C SER A 321 -15.17 0.29 -4.34
N SER A 322 -15.20 1.24 -3.40
CA SER A 322 -16.36 1.52 -2.54
C SER A 322 -17.52 2.25 -3.25
N GLY A 323 -17.31 2.79 -4.45
CA GLY A 323 -18.27 3.70 -5.08
C GLY A 323 -18.41 5.06 -4.37
N SER A 324 -17.63 5.32 -3.32
CA SER A 324 -17.46 6.63 -2.70
C SER A 324 -16.25 7.35 -3.30
N LEU A 325 -16.24 8.69 -3.25
CA LEU A 325 -15.11 9.48 -3.69
C LEU A 325 -13.99 9.41 -2.65
N VAL A 326 -12.80 9.01 -3.11
CA VAL A 326 -11.61 8.94 -2.26
C VAL A 326 -10.90 10.28 -2.20
N PHE A 327 -10.59 10.73 -0.99
CA PHE A 327 -9.63 11.77 -0.68
C PHE A 327 -8.32 11.07 -0.27
N LYS A 328 -7.18 11.49 -0.81
CA LYS A 328 -5.87 10.92 -0.42
C LYS A 328 -4.96 12.03 0.06
N GLN A 329 -4.52 11.90 1.31
CA GLN A 329 -3.42 12.67 1.85
C GLN A 329 -2.14 12.38 1.04
N ILE A 330 -1.56 13.42 0.45
CA ILE A 330 -0.31 13.31 -0.30
C ILE A 330 0.85 13.36 0.69
N THR A 331 1.71 12.35 0.64
CA THR A 331 2.93 12.26 1.45
C THR A 331 4.11 11.90 0.54
N PRO A 332 5.36 12.11 0.99
CA PRO A 332 6.55 11.74 0.23
C PRO A 332 6.76 10.23 0.09
N LEU A 333 5.92 9.40 0.71
CA LEU A 333 6.02 7.94 0.67
C LEU A 333 5.03 7.38 -0.35
N LEU A 334 5.53 6.54 -1.26
CA LEU A 334 4.73 5.96 -2.32
C LEU A 334 4.64 4.44 -2.15
N PRO A 335 3.48 3.87 -1.77
CA PRO A 335 3.21 2.45 -1.94
C PRO A 335 3.16 2.04 -3.42
N PHE A 336 3.15 0.72 -3.65
CA PHE A 336 2.72 0.08 -4.89
C PHE A 336 1.44 0.72 -5.46
N GLY A 337 1.28 0.79 -6.78
CA GLY A 337 0.01 1.05 -7.49
C GLY A 337 -0.61 2.44 -7.31
N LEU A 338 -0.30 3.16 -6.24
CA LEU A 338 -0.78 4.51 -5.95
C LEU A 338 -0.35 5.53 -7.01
N PRO A 339 0.90 5.53 -7.54
CA PRO A 339 1.30 6.39 -8.65
C PRO A 339 0.51 6.20 -9.94
N ALA A 340 -0.11 5.04 -10.13
CA ALA A 340 -0.97 4.79 -11.29
C ALA A 340 -2.28 5.59 -11.21
N LEU A 341 -2.66 6.04 -10.02
CA LEU A 341 -3.84 6.86 -9.81
C LEU A 341 -3.54 8.32 -10.16
N GLN A 342 -4.45 8.95 -10.89
CA GLN A 342 -4.31 10.35 -11.29
C GLN A 342 -5.13 11.25 -10.36
N PRO A 343 -4.50 12.24 -9.70
CA PRO A 343 -5.21 13.24 -8.91
C PRO A 343 -6.28 13.96 -9.73
N TRP A 344 -7.41 14.28 -9.12
CA TRP A 344 -8.62 14.86 -9.75
C TRP A 344 -9.27 14.02 -10.85
N LYS A 345 -8.73 12.83 -11.16
CA LYS A 345 -9.36 11.85 -12.06
C LYS A 345 -9.86 10.61 -11.32
N HIS A 346 -9.10 10.13 -10.34
CA HIS A 346 -9.43 8.95 -9.52
C HIS A 346 -9.64 9.30 -8.03
N PHE A 347 -9.07 10.40 -7.54
CA PHE A 347 -9.20 10.82 -6.15
C PHE A 347 -8.98 12.33 -5.99
N VAL A 348 -9.42 12.91 -4.89
CA VAL A 348 -9.12 14.30 -4.50
C VAL A 348 -7.81 14.30 -3.69
N PRO A 349 -6.71 14.89 -4.19
CA PRO A 349 -5.48 15.00 -3.42
C PRO A 349 -5.69 15.97 -2.26
N VAL A 350 -5.10 15.72 -1.09
CA VAL A 350 -5.15 16.60 0.09
C VAL A 350 -3.74 16.86 0.58
N LYS A 351 -3.45 18.06 1.10
CA LYS A 351 -2.15 18.38 1.69
C LYS A 351 -1.79 17.42 2.83
N GLU A 352 -0.48 17.25 3.02
CA GLU A 352 0.07 16.43 4.10
C GLU A 352 -0.45 16.87 5.48
N ASP A 353 -0.63 18.16 5.71
CA ASP A 353 -1.11 18.75 6.97
C ASP A 353 -2.63 18.93 7.06
N PHE A 354 -3.38 18.54 6.02
CA PHE A 354 -4.83 18.75 5.87
C PHE A 354 -5.31 20.21 5.84
N SER A 355 -4.42 21.18 5.65
CA SER A 355 -4.78 22.61 5.65
C SER A 355 -5.81 23.00 4.57
N ASP A 356 -5.94 22.20 3.51
CA ASP A 356 -6.90 22.39 2.42
C ASP A 356 -8.07 21.38 2.42
N LEU A 357 -8.20 20.56 3.47
CA LEU A 357 -9.21 19.51 3.52
C LEU A 357 -10.64 20.08 3.54
N VAL A 358 -10.91 21.07 4.38
CA VAL A 358 -12.25 21.66 4.54
C VAL A 358 -12.74 22.27 3.22
N GLU A 359 -11.90 23.08 2.58
CA GLU A 359 -12.18 23.68 1.26
C GLU A 359 -12.51 22.61 0.20
N LYS A 360 -11.74 21.52 0.17
CA LYS A 360 -11.95 20.43 -0.81
C LYS A 360 -13.22 19.62 -0.53
N VAL A 361 -13.64 19.48 0.73
CA VAL A 361 -14.92 18.85 1.06
C VAL A 361 -16.09 19.75 0.66
N GLU A 362 -15.98 21.07 0.85
CA GLU A 362 -16.99 22.03 0.37
C GLU A 362 -17.09 22.03 -1.15
N TRP A 363 -15.95 22.02 -1.85
CA TRP A 363 -15.91 21.84 -3.30
C TRP A 363 -16.62 20.56 -3.72
N ALA A 364 -16.37 19.43 -3.04
CA ALA A 364 -17.01 18.16 -3.38
C ALA A 364 -18.53 18.21 -3.22
N ARG A 365 -19.03 18.86 -2.15
CA ARG A 365 -20.48 19.07 -1.96
C ARG A 365 -21.11 19.93 -3.04
N ALA A 366 -20.38 20.92 -3.56
CA ALA A 366 -20.84 21.77 -4.66
C ALA A 366 -20.74 21.11 -6.05
N ASN A 367 -19.98 20.01 -6.18
CA ASN A 367 -19.66 19.36 -7.46
C ASN A 367 -20.05 17.88 -7.48
N ASN A 368 -21.30 17.56 -7.10
CA ASN A 368 -21.79 16.18 -6.92
C ASN A 368 -21.55 15.28 -8.14
N ASP A 369 -21.84 15.77 -9.35
CA ASP A 369 -21.71 14.96 -10.57
C ASP A 369 -20.25 14.67 -10.93
N ALA A 370 -19.37 15.66 -10.73
CA ALA A 370 -17.93 15.47 -10.91
C ALA A 370 -17.38 14.44 -9.90
N CYS A 371 -17.86 14.49 -8.66
CA CYS A 371 -17.52 13.53 -7.61
C CYS A 371 -17.98 12.11 -7.96
N ARG A 372 -19.23 11.96 -8.40
CA ARG A 372 -19.80 10.67 -8.86
C ARG A 372 -19.00 10.08 -10.01
N ALA A 373 -18.66 10.89 -11.01
CA ALA A 373 -17.87 10.46 -12.14
C ALA A 373 -16.44 10.08 -11.75
N MET A 374 -15.84 10.79 -10.78
CA MET A 374 -14.50 10.47 -10.26
C MET A 374 -14.49 9.16 -9.48
N ALA A 375 -15.47 8.95 -8.59
CA ALA A 375 -15.64 7.69 -7.86
C ALA A 375 -15.83 6.51 -8.83
N ALA A 376 -16.67 6.66 -9.87
CA ALA A 376 -16.88 5.63 -10.88
C ALA A 376 -15.60 5.27 -11.65
N ARG A 377 -14.78 6.25 -12.03
CA ARG A 377 -13.48 6.02 -12.68
C ARG A 377 -12.51 5.28 -11.75
N ALA A 378 -12.48 5.66 -10.48
CA ALA A 378 -11.65 5.02 -9.45
C ALA A 378 -12.05 3.55 -9.27
N SER A 379 -13.34 3.26 -9.13
CA SER A 379 -13.86 1.90 -8.98
C SER A 379 -13.61 1.05 -10.22
N HIS A 380 -13.77 1.61 -11.41
CA HIS A 380 -13.42 0.90 -12.64
C HIS A 380 -11.92 0.57 -12.70
N PHE A 381 -11.05 1.50 -12.32
CA PHE A 381 -9.60 1.25 -12.28
C PHE A 381 -9.24 0.14 -11.27
N ALA A 382 -9.77 0.23 -10.04
CA ALA A 382 -9.48 -0.72 -8.98
C ALA A 382 -10.00 -2.13 -9.31
N ARG A 383 -11.23 -2.25 -9.82
CA ARG A 383 -11.79 -3.53 -10.25
C ARG A 383 -11.03 -4.19 -11.39
N ARG A 384 -10.31 -3.39 -12.19
CA ARG A 384 -9.51 -3.89 -13.31
C ARG A 384 -8.11 -4.32 -12.90
N PHE A 385 -7.47 -3.63 -11.97
CA PHE A 385 -6.02 -3.77 -11.72
C PHE A 385 -5.63 -4.14 -10.30
N PHE A 386 -6.57 -4.11 -9.35
CA PHE A 386 -6.35 -4.49 -7.96
C PHE A 386 -7.17 -5.74 -7.62
N THR A 387 -6.96 -6.79 -8.41
CA THR A 387 -7.41 -8.17 -8.15
C THR A 387 -6.20 -9.01 -7.74
N GLU A 388 -6.41 -10.17 -7.09
CA GLU A 388 -5.31 -11.06 -6.70
C GLU A 388 -4.39 -11.38 -7.91
N GLU A 389 -4.98 -11.71 -9.06
CA GLU A 389 -4.21 -12.08 -10.24
C GLU A 389 -3.47 -10.91 -10.90
N GLU A 390 -4.05 -9.71 -10.92
CA GLU A 390 -3.38 -8.52 -11.46
C GLU A 390 -2.28 -8.02 -10.52
N ILE A 391 -2.47 -8.20 -9.20
CA ILE A 391 -1.44 -7.94 -8.20
C ILE A 391 -0.28 -8.93 -8.37
N LEU A 392 -0.55 -10.23 -8.51
CA LEU A 392 0.47 -11.23 -8.81
C LEU A 392 1.15 -10.98 -10.17
N HIS A 393 0.40 -10.54 -11.18
CA HIS A 393 0.94 -10.14 -12.48
C HIS A 393 1.93 -9.00 -12.33
N TYR A 394 1.59 -7.98 -11.54
CA TYR A 394 2.50 -6.89 -11.25
C TYR A 394 3.78 -7.36 -10.55
N VAL A 395 3.67 -8.17 -9.49
CA VAL A 395 4.84 -8.72 -8.78
C VAL A 395 5.73 -9.51 -9.74
N TYR A 396 5.14 -10.36 -10.59
CA TYR A 396 5.86 -11.06 -11.64
C TYR A 396 6.61 -10.11 -12.58
N ARG A 397 5.97 -9.02 -13.02
CA ARG A 397 6.60 -8.01 -13.89
C ARG A 397 7.75 -7.29 -13.21
N VAL A 398 7.65 -7.00 -11.91
CA VAL A 398 8.74 -6.44 -11.12
C VAL A 398 9.92 -7.40 -11.11
N LEU A 399 9.72 -8.66 -10.70
CA LEU A 399 10.78 -9.66 -10.58
C LEU A 399 11.49 -9.89 -11.93
N ARG A 400 10.73 -10.01 -13.02
CA ARG A 400 11.31 -10.16 -14.36
C ARG A 400 12.08 -8.93 -14.82
N HIS A 401 11.62 -7.73 -14.48
CA HIS A 401 12.32 -6.51 -14.87
C HIS A 401 13.69 -6.42 -14.18
N VAL A 402 13.74 -6.75 -12.88
CA VAL A 402 15.00 -6.70 -12.13
C VAL A 402 16.00 -7.76 -12.60
N ASP A 403 15.51 -8.95 -12.97
CA ASP A 403 16.31 -10.06 -13.51
C ASP A 403 16.95 -9.73 -14.88
N THR A 404 16.22 -9.03 -15.76
CA THR A 404 16.68 -8.74 -17.14
C THR A 404 17.45 -7.44 -17.32
N GLY A 405 17.24 -6.45 -16.45
CA GLY A 405 18.10 -5.26 -16.39
C GLY A 405 19.45 -5.65 -15.85
#